data_AF-A0A1H8TJ98-F1
#
_entry.id   AF-A0A1H8TJ98-F1
#
_cell.length_a   1.000
_cell.length_b   1.000
_cell.length_c   1.000
_cell.angle_alpha   90.00
_cell.angle_beta   90.00
_cell.angle_gamma   90.00
#
_symmetry.space_group_name_H-M   'P 1'
#
loop_
_entity.id
_entity.type
_entity.pdbx_description
1 polymer ?
#
loop_
_entity_poly.entity_id
_entity_poly.type
_entity_poly.pdbx_seq_one_letter_code
_entity_poly.pdbx_strand_id
1 'polypeptide(L)'
;MQDKNSLAHTTWKCKYHIVFAPKYRRQVIYGKYKQSIGKILRELCERKGVTIHEANACPDHIHMLVSIPSKLSVSQFMGYLKGKSSLMIFDRHAN
;
A
#
# COMPACT_ATOMS: atom_id res chain seq x y z
N MET A 1 -6.66 -2.89 -24.79
CA MET A 1 -5.38 -2.43 -24.20
C MET A 1 -4.72 -3.59 -23.49
N GLN A 2 -3.46 -3.90 -23.77
CA GLN A 2 -2.76 -5.05 -23.18
C GLN A 2 -2.56 -4.84 -21.67
N ASP A 3 -3.29 -5.61 -20.85
CA ASP A 3 -3.25 -5.61 -19.38
C ASP A 3 -2.03 -6.41 -18.85
N LYS A 4 -0.86 -6.26 -19.50
CA LYS A 4 0.39 -6.98 -19.23
C LYS A 4 1.58 -6.02 -19.34
N ASN A 5 2.49 -6.08 -18.37
CA ASN A 5 3.76 -5.36 -18.41
C ASN A 5 4.83 -6.24 -19.08
N SER A 6 5.78 -5.62 -19.79
CA SER A 6 6.88 -6.32 -20.45
C SER A 6 8.22 -5.60 -20.32
N LEU A 7 9.28 -6.38 -20.22
CA LEU A 7 10.68 -6.02 -20.43
C LEU A 7 11.24 -6.86 -21.58
N ALA A 8 12.51 -6.63 -21.95
CA ALA A 8 13.18 -7.34 -23.04
C ALA A 8 13.08 -8.88 -22.98
N HIS A 9 13.05 -9.46 -21.77
CA HIS A 9 13.03 -10.91 -21.56
C HIS A 9 11.96 -11.39 -20.57
N THR A 10 11.00 -10.55 -20.19
CA THR A 10 10.00 -10.94 -19.20
C THR A 10 8.68 -10.23 -19.47
N THR A 11 7.58 -10.98 -19.49
CA THR A 11 6.24 -10.42 -19.44
C THR A 11 5.56 -10.86 -18.16
N TRP A 12 4.83 -9.96 -17.51
CA TRP A 12 4.18 -10.28 -16.24
C TRP A 12 2.86 -9.52 -16.07
N LYS A 13 2.00 -10.12 -15.26
CA LYS A 13 0.78 -9.52 -14.73
C LYS A 13 0.61 -9.95 -13.28
N CYS A 14 1.34 -9.31 -12.40
CA CYS A 14 1.29 -9.59 -10.97
C CYS A 14 0.31 -8.60 -10.33
N LYS A 15 -0.86 -9.09 -9.91
CA LYS A 15 -1.84 -8.36 -9.11
C LYS A 15 -1.99 -9.09 -7.78
N TYR A 16 -1.95 -8.35 -6.68
CA TYR A 16 -2.01 -8.88 -5.32
C TYR A 16 -3.11 -8.16 -4.55
N HIS A 17 -3.96 -8.95 -3.89
CA HIS A 17 -4.85 -8.44 -2.86
C HIS A 17 -4.12 -8.47 -1.52
N ILE A 18 -3.96 -7.30 -0.92
CA ILE A 18 -3.20 -7.09 0.30
C ILE A 18 -4.16 -6.57 1.36
N VAL A 19 -4.10 -7.18 2.54
CA VAL A 19 -4.88 -6.76 3.70
C VAL A 19 -3.98 -6.61 4.91
N PHE A 20 -4.07 -5.49 5.61
CA PHE A 20 -3.38 -5.30 6.87
C PHE A 20 -4.18 -4.42 7.83
N ALA A 21 -4.01 -4.69 9.13
CA ALA A 21 -4.69 -3.97 10.20
C ALA A 21 -3.67 -3.19 11.06
N PRO A 22 -4.07 -2.06 11.65
CA PRO A 22 -3.29 -1.43 12.71
C PRO A 22 -3.21 -2.29 13.96
N LYS A 23 -2.20 -2.02 14.79
CA LYS A 23 -2.07 -2.63 16.11
C LYS A 23 -3.33 -2.35 16.94
N TYR A 24 -3.87 -3.40 17.56
CA TYR A 24 -5.10 -3.37 18.35
C TYR A 24 -6.38 -2.92 17.60
N ARG A 25 -6.38 -2.94 16.25
CA ARG A 25 -7.53 -2.52 15.44
C ARG A 25 -8.08 -1.13 15.83
N ARG A 26 -7.21 -0.20 16.26
CA ARG A 26 -7.62 1.16 16.67
C ARG A 26 -8.32 1.90 15.53
N GLN A 27 -9.66 1.91 15.60
CA GLN A 27 -10.54 2.40 14.53
C GLN A 27 -10.50 3.92 14.36
N VAL A 28 -10.20 4.65 15.44
CA VAL A 28 -10.25 6.11 15.51
C VAL A 28 -9.26 6.77 14.54
N ILE A 29 -8.06 6.18 14.37
CA ILE A 29 -7.00 6.73 13.54
C ILE A 29 -7.38 6.65 12.05
N TYR A 30 -8.03 5.55 11.63
CA TYR A 30 -8.41 5.36 10.22
C TYR A 30 -9.65 6.14 9.84
N GLY A 31 -10.58 6.39 10.78
CA GLY A 31 -11.70 7.29 10.55
C GLY A 31 -11.23 8.74 10.38
N LYS A 32 -10.57 9.28 11.41
CA LYS A 32 -10.19 10.71 11.46
C LYS A 32 -9.13 11.08 10.40
N TYR A 33 -8.16 10.20 10.17
CA TYR A 33 -7.03 10.48 9.28
C TYR A 33 -7.08 9.71 7.96
N LYS A 34 -8.24 9.18 7.56
CA LYS A 34 -8.44 8.37 6.34
C LYS A 34 -7.77 8.98 5.11
N GLN A 35 -8.00 10.28 4.90
CA GLN A 35 -7.47 11.01 3.74
C GLN A 35 -5.94 11.12 3.79
N SER A 36 -5.38 11.45 4.96
CA SER A 36 -3.93 11.56 5.12
C SER A 36 -3.24 10.21 4.96
N ILE A 37 -3.79 9.15 5.54
CA ILE A 37 -3.28 7.79 5.42
C ILE A 37 -3.31 7.35 3.96
N GLY A 38 -4.42 7.61 3.25
CA GLY A 38 -4.53 7.33 1.82
C GLY A 38 -3.46 8.05 0.99
N LYS A 39 -3.17 9.33 1.30
CA LYS A 39 -2.07 10.08 0.63
C LYS A 39 -0.71 9.44 0.90
N ILE A 40 -0.41 9.10 2.15
CA ILE A 40 0.85 8.44 2.54
C ILE A 40 1.02 7.11 1.80
N LEU A 41 -0.01 6.27 1.76
CA LEU A 41 0.06 4.96 1.11
C LEU A 41 0.27 5.08 -0.40
N ARG A 42 -0.40 6.02 -1.07
CA ARG A 42 -0.17 6.29 -2.51
C ARG A 42 1.27 6.73 -2.76
N GLU A 43 1.76 7.69 -1.99
CA GLU A 43 3.13 8.20 -2.10
C GLU A 43 4.17 7.08 -1.93
N LEU A 44 3.99 6.20 -0.95
CA LEU A 44 4.89 5.06 -0.72
C LEU A 44 4.83 4.02 -1.86
N CYS A 45 3.65 3.78 -2.44
CA CYS A 45 3.50 2.87 -3.57
C CYS A 45 4.18 3.44 -4.83
N GLU A 46 3.97 4.72 -5.13
CA GLU A 46 4.61 5.42 -6.25
C GLU A 46 6.14 5.38 -6.16
N ARG A 47 6.70 5.64 -4.96
CA ARG A 47 8.15 5.54 -4.71
C ARG A 47 8.74 4.15 -4.98
N LYS A 48 7.93 3.09 -4.93
CA LYS A 48 8.35 1.71 -5.22
C LYS A 48 7.93 1.23 -6.61
N GLY A 49 7.30 2.09 -7.42
CA GLY A 49 6.75 1.71 -8.72
C GLY A 49 5.62 0.68 -8.62
N VAL A 50 4.88 0.67 -7.51
CA VAL A 50 3.73 -0.20 -7.29
C VAL A 50 2.47 0.55 -7.69
N THR A 51 1.69 -0.03 -8.59
CA THR A 51 0.43 0.56 -9.06
C THR A 51 -0.71 0.12 -8.15
N ILE A 52 -1.53 1.06 -7.68
CA ILE A 52 -2.75 0.76 -6.92
C ILE A 52 -3.92 0.74 -7.91
N HIS A 53 -4.64 -0.39 -8.00
CA HIS A 53 -5.86 -0.50 -8.78
C HIS A 53 -7.07 -0.09 -7.94
N GLU A 54 -7.14 -0.62 -6.71
CA GLU A 54 -8.19 -0.32 -5.75
C GLU A 54 -7.59 -0.24 -4.35
N ALA A 55 -8.09 0.66 -3.53
CA ALA A 55 -7.74 0.71 -2.11
C ALA A 55 -8.93 1.21 -1.30
N ASN A 56 -9.28 0.46 -0.26
CA ASN A 56 -10.31 0.84 0.68
C ASN A 56 -9.76 0.76 2.11
N ALA A 57 -9.88 1.87 2.84
CA ALA A 57 -9.63 1.89 4.27
C ALA A 57 -10.96 1.63 4.99
N CYS A 58 -11.08 0.41 5.52
CA CYS A 58 -12.15 -0.03 6.40
C CYS A 58 -11.87 0.46 7.85
N PRO A 59 -12.85 0.37 8.76
CA PRO A 59 -12.68 0.84 10.14
C PRO A 59 -11.51 0.20 10.88
N ASP A 60 -11.22 -1.07 10.64
CA ASP A 60 -10.25 -1.86 11.41
C ASP A 60 -9.12 -2.48 10.58
N HIS A 61 -9.13 -2.30 9.25
CA HIS A 61 -8.10 -2.78 8.33
C HIS A 61 -8.13 -2.03 7.00
N ILE A 62 -7.09 -2.20 6.18
CA ILE A 62 -7.02 -1.66 4.82
C ILE A 62 -6.98 -2.81 3.83
N HIS A 63 -7.81 -2.74 2.79
CA HIS A 63 -7.72 -3.57 1.59
C HIS A 63 -7.06 -2.79 0.45
N MET A 64 -6.13 -3.42 -0.25
CA MET A 64 -5.52 -2.87 -1.46
C MET A 64 -5.39 -3.95 -2.53
N LEU A 65 -5.78 -3.62 -3.76
CA LEU A 65 -5.44 -4.38 -4.95
C LEU A 65 -4.30 -3.65 -5.67
N VAL A 66 -3.13 -4.26 -5.71
CA VAL A 66 -1.92 -3.61 -6.24
C VAL A 66 -1.21 -4.46 -7.27
N SER A 67 -0.54 -3.81 -8.23
CA SER A 67 0.44 -4.44 -9.10
C SER A 67 1.85 -4.14 -8.64
N ILE A 68 2.54 -5.20 -8.23
CA ILE A 68 3.92 -5.14 -7.76
C ILE A 68 4.84 -5.59 -8.92
N PRO A 69 5.91 -4.85 -9.24
CA PRO A 69 6.90 -5.28 -10.23
C PRO A 69 7.52 -6.63 -9.86
N SER A 70 7.74 -7.52 -10.84
CA SER A 70 8.30 -8.86 -10.62
C SER A 70 9.67 -8.88 -9.91
N LYS A 71 10.45 -7.80 -10.07
CA LYS A 71 11.75 -7.61 -9.39
C LYS A 71 11.64 -7.30 -7.89
N LEU A 72 10.47 -6.93 -7.39
CA LEU A 72 10.25 -6.53 -6.01
C LEU A 72 9.51 -7.64 -5.27
N SER A 73 10.13 -8.19 -4.22
CA SER A 73 9.47 -9.19 -3.38
C SER A 73 8.27 -8.59 -2.65
N VAL A 74 7.16 -9.35 -2.62
CA VAL A 74 5.94 -8.97 -1.89
C VAL A 74 6.22 -8.76 -0.40
N SER A 75 7.03 -9.62 0.23
CA SER A 75 7.35 -9.51 1.65
C SER A 75 8.17 -8.25 1.96
N GLN A 76 9.13 -7.93 1.09
CA GLN A 76 9.94 -6.71 1.20
C GLN A 76 9.07 -5.45 1.02
N PHE A 77 8.18 -5.46 0.02
CA PHE A 77 7.24 -4.37 -0.19
C PHE A 77 6.33 -4.17 1.01
N MET A 78 5.78 -5.25 1.58
CA MET A 78 4.93 -5.17 2.77
C MET A 78 5.66 -4.66 4.01
N GLY A 79 6.90 -5.08 4.23
CA GLY A 79 7.74 -4.56 5.31
C GLY A 79 8.00 -3.06 5.16
N TYR A 80 8.34 -2.62 3.94
CA TYR A 80 8.53 -1.21 3.61
C TYR A 80 7.24 -0.39 3.82
N LEU A 81 6.12 -0.84 3.23
CA LEU A 81 4.86 -0.11 3.23
C LEU A 81 4.37 0.12 4.66
N LYS A 82 4.26 -0.95 5.47
CA LYS A 82 3.80 -0.86 6.87
C LYS A 82 4.76 -0.06 7.75
N GLY A 83 6.07 -0.28 7.60
CA GLY A 83 7.08 0.40 8.41
C GLY A 83 7.11 1.90 8.17
N LYS A 84 7.22 2.32 6.89
CA LYS A 84 7.26 3.74 6.53
C LYS A 84 5.92 4.44 6.73
N SER A 85 4.80 3.78 6.46
CA SER A 85 3.49 4.37 6.73
C SER A 85 3.31 4.64 8.22
N SER A 86 3.71 3.71 9.10
CA SER A 86 3.60 3.91 10.55
C SER A 86 4.40 5.12 11.03
N LEU A 87 5.62 5.29 10.53
CA LEU A 87 6.47 6.45 10.87
C LEU A 87 5.86 7.77 10.40
N MET A 88 5.41 7.84 9.14
CA MET A 88 4.83 9.07 8.58
C MET A 88 3.48 9.43 9.22
N ILE A 89 2.69 8.44 9.60
CA ILE A 89 1.43 8.67 10.31
C ILE A 89 1.70 9.23 11.71
N PHE A 90 2.68 8.66 12.42
CA PHE A 90 3.07 9.14 13.74
C PHE A 90 3.60 10.57 13.68
N ASP A 91 4.52 10.85 12.77
CA ASP A 91 5.12 12.18 12.59
C ASP A 91 4.09 13.28 12.28
N ARG A 92 3.06 12.98 11.47
CA ARG A 92 2.03 13.97 11.09
C ARG A 92 0.89 14.15 12.08
N HIS A 93 0.61 13.16 12.95
CA HIS A 93 -0.63 13.11 13.74
C HIS A 93 -0.43 12.82 15.24
N ALA A 94 0.81 12.65 15.71
CA ALA A 94 1.09 12.43 17.12
C ALA A 94 1.24 13.72 17.95
N ASN A 95 1.17 14.89 17.32
CA ASN A 95 1.12 16.20 17.98
C ASN A 95 -0.32 16.72 18.06
#